data_AF-A0A7J8Q3L8-F1
#
_entry.id   AF-A0A7J8Q3L8-F1
#
_cell.length_a   1.000
_cell.length_b   1.000
_cell.length_c   1.000
_cell.angle_alpha   90.00
_cell.angle_beta   90.00
_cell.angle_gamma   90.00
#
_symmetry.space_group_name_H-M   'P 1'
#
loop_
_entity.id
_entity.type
_entity.pdbx_description
1 polymer ?
#
loop_
_entity_poly.entity_id
_entity_poly.type
_entity_poly.pdbx_seq_one_letter_code
_entity_poly.pdbx_strand_id
1 'polypeptide(L)'
;MDELISLGKITVPLVISGLIFYSKSLISMFFLGHLGKIELAGGSLAIGFANITGYSVMKGLATGMEPICCQAFGAKKWTVLSETFKQTLCLLFLGAIPIIVLWLNMEPILLLIGQDKTITLVAK
;
A
#
# COMPACT_ATOMS: atom_id res chain seq x y z
N MET A 1 29.07 -5.00 -18.83
CA MET A 1 27.99 -4.16 -19.41
C MET A 1 26.68 -4.92 -19.52
N ASP A 2 26.70 -6.24 -19.73
CA ASP A 2 25.49 -7.07 -19.87
C ASP A 2 24.56 -7.07 -18.65
N GLU A 3 25.10 -6.98 -17.43
CA GLU A 3 24.28 -6.88 -16.20
C GLU A 3 23.49 -5.57 -16.12
N LEU A 4 24.07 -4.45 -16.58
CA LEU A 4 23.39 -3.14 -16.66
C LEU A 4 22.24 -3.15 -17.68
N ILE A 5 22.44 -3.84 -18.81
CA ILE A 5 21.42 -3.99 -19.86
C ILE A 5 20.29 -4.90 -19.36
N SER A 6 20.62 -5.98 -18.65
CA SER A 6 19.64 -6.88 -18.04
C SER A 6 18.83 -6.19 -16.94
N LEU A 7 19.51 -5.44 -16.06
CA LEU A 7 18.87 -4.64 -15.01
C LEU A 7 17.98 -3.55 -15.60
N GLY A 8 18.43 -2.89 -16.68
CA GLY A 8 17.63 -1.91 -17.42
C GLY A 8 16.35 -2.52 -18.00
N LYS A 9 16.43 -3.73 -18.57
CA LYS A 9 15.27 -4.45 -19.13
C LYS A 9 14.18 -4.76 -18.10
N ILE A 10 14.54 -4.94 -16.82
CA ILE A 10 13.60 -5.22 -15.73
C ILE A 10 13.12 -3.92 -15.07
N THR A 11 14.02 -2.95 -14.94
CA THR A 11 13.71 -1.65 -14.32
C THR A 11 12.74 -0.83 -15.17
N VAL A 12 12.87 -0.86 -16.49
CA VAL A 12 11.98 -0.13 -17.41
C VAL A 12 10.49 -0.51 -17.22
N PRO A 13 10.08 -1.80 -17.29
CA PRO A 13 8.69 -2.16 -17.05
C PRO A 13 8.24 -1.89 -15.60
N LEU A 14 9.15 -1.97 -14.63
CA LEU A 14 8.86 -1.62 -13.23
C LEU A 14 8.53 -0.13 -13.06
N VAL A 15 9.33 0.75 -13.66
CA VAL A 15 9.13 2.21 -13.63
C VAL A 15 7.85 2.59 -14.37
N ILE A 16 7.60 2.00 -15.54
CA ILE A 16 6.36 2.23 -16.31
C ILE A 16 5.13 1.80 -15.50
N SER A 17 5.18 0.62 -14.87
CA SER A 17 4.08 0.12 -14.03
C SER A 17 3.82 1.02 -12.84
N GLY A 18 4.89 1.49 -12.18
CA GLY A 18 4.78 2.47 -11.08
C GLY A 18 4.18 3.79 -11.53
N LEU A 19 4.61 4.30 -12.69
CA LEU A 19 4.08 5.53 -13.28
C LEU A 19 2.57 5.40 -13.54
N ILE A 20 2.12 4.31 -14.16
CA ILE A 20 0.69 4.05 -14.43
C ILE A 20 -0.11 4.00 -13.13
N PHE A 21 0.41 3.35 -12.08
CA PHE A 21 -0.26 3.29 -10.77
C PHE A 21 -0.43 4.68 -10.14
N TYR A 22 0.61 5.52 -10.21
CA TYR A 22 0.54 6.90 -9.76
C TYR A 22 -0.39 7.75 -10.62
N SER A 23 -0.35 7.61 -11.95
CA SER A 23 -1.24 8.30 -12.88
C SER A 23 -2.71 7.99 -12.59
N LYS A 24 -3.05 6.72 -12.34
CA LYS A 24 -4.41 6.32 -11.95
C LYS A 24 -4.87 7.05 -10.69
N SER A 25 -4.00 7.11 -9.67
CA SER A 25 -4.29 7.81 -8.42
C SER A 25 -4.48 9.31 -8.64
N LEU A 26 -3.62 9.94 -9.46
CA LEU A 26 -3.70 11.36 -9.80
C LEU A 26 -4.99 11.71 -10.56
N ILE A 27 -5.38 10.91 -11.55
CA ILE A 27 -6.61 11.13 -12.31
C ILE A 27 -7.81 11.03 -11.39
N SER A 28 -7.85 10.02 -10.50
CA SER A 28 -8.92 9.88 -9.52
C SER A 28 -9.01 11.12 -8.62
N MET A 29 -7.87 11.60 -8.11
CA MET A 29 -7.81 12.79 -7.26
C MET A 29 -8.24 14.06 -8.01
N PHE A 30 -7.90 14.17 -9.30
CA PHE A 30 -8.31 15.28 -10.17
C PHE A 30 -9.83 15.31 -10.39
N PHE A 31 -10.46 14.14 -10.58
CA PHE A 31 -11.91 14.03 -10.65
C PHE A 31 -12.57 14.42 -9.32
N LEU A 32 -12.09 13.92 -8.18
CA LEU A 32 -12.58 14.34 -6.85
C LEU A 32 -12.45 15.87 -6.64
N GLY A 33 -11.39 16.49 -7.14
CA GLY A 33 -11.20 17.94 -7.12
C GLY A 33 -12.25 18.71 -7.92
N HIS A 34 -12.78 18.10 -8.98
CA HIS A 34 -13.84 18.69 -9.81
C HIS A 34 -15.24 18.49 -9.20
N LEU A 35 -15.44 17.44 -8.38
CA LEU A 35 -16.69 17.22 -7.62
C LEU A 35 -16.85 18.19 -6.44
N GLY A 36 -15.76 18.71 -5.87
CA GLY A 36 -15.82 19.78 -4.87
C GLY A 36 -14.70 19.73 -3.82
N LYS A 37 -14.58 20.81 -3.04
CA LYS A 37 -13.54 20.93 -2.00
C LYS A 37 -13.70 19.92 -0.87
N ILE A 38 -14.93 19.51 -0.56
CA ILE A 38 -15.24 18.55 0.52
C ILE A 38 -14.86 17.12 0.08
N GLU A 39 -15.17 16.75 -1.16
CA GLU A 39 -14.78 15.47 -1.78
C GLU A 39 -13.26 15.33 -1.86
N LEU A 40 -12.56 16.38 -2.29
CA LEU A 40 -11.10 16.37 -2.33
C LEU A 40 -10.47 16.25 -0.93
N ALA A 41 -11.03 16.95 0.07
CA ALA A 41 -10.54 16.87 1.44
C ALA A 41 -10.78 15.48 2.05
N GLY A 42 -11.96 14.88 1.84
CA GLY A 42 -12.29 13.52 2.27
C GLY A 42 -11.41 12.48 1.59
N GLY A 43 -11.23 12.56 0.27
CA GLY A 43 -10.36 11.66 -0.49
C GLY A 43 -8.89 11.77 -0.10
N SER A 44 -8.37 12.97 0.11
CA SER A 44 -6.98 13.17 0.59
C SER A 44 -6.76 12.58 1.98
N LEU A 45 -7.72 12.76 2.89
CA LEU A 45 -7.66 12.19 4.23
C LEU A 45 -7.75 10.66 4.21
N ALA A 46 -8.64 10.09 3.40
CA ALA A 46 -8.74 8.65 3.17
C ALA A 46 -7.42 8.07 2.65
N ILE A 47 -6.81 8.70 1.65
CA ILE A 47 -5.51 8.30 1.09
C ILE A 47 -4.40 8.41 2.15
N GLY A 48 -4.35 9.50 2.91
CA GLY A 48 -3.35 9.70 3.96
C GLY A 48 -3.45 8.64 5.05
N PHE A 49 -4.67 8.33 5.49
CA PHE A 49 -4.93 7.32 6.50
C PHE A 49 -4.62 5.91 5.99
N ALA A 50 -5.02 5.59 4.76
CA ALA A 50 -4.66 4.34 4.08
C ALA A 50 -3.14 4.16 3.95
N ASN A 51 -2.41 5.25 3.69
CA ASN A 51 -0.96 5.23 3.61
C ASN A 51 -0.30 4.94 4.96
N ILE A 52 -0.75 5.61 6.03
CA ILE A 52 -0.18 5.47 7.38
C ILE A 52 -0.50 4.10 7.98
N THR A 53 -1.76 3.68 7.92
CA THR A 53 -2.23 2.46 8.59
C THR A 53 -2.01 1.20 7.75
N GLY A 54 -2.20 1.28 6.43
CA GLY A 54 -2.14 0.14 5.53
C GLY A 54 -0.78 0.01 4.84
N TYR A 55 -0.48 0.94 3.92
CA TYR A 55 0.70 0.82 3.06
C TYR A 55 2.01 0.81 3.84
N SER A 56 2.13 1.58 4.92
CA SER A 56 3.35 1.60 5.75
C SER A 56 3.64 0.25 6.39
N VAL A 57 2.62 -0.36 7.02
CA VAL A 57 2.73 -1.68 7.66
C VAL A 57 3.05 -2.75 6.62
N MET A 58 2.35 -2.72 5.48
CA MET A 58 2.54 -3.68 4.40
C MET A 58 3.94 -3.57 3.77
N LYS A 59 4.41 -2.35 3.48
CA LYS A 59 5.78 -2.11 3.02
C LYS A 59 6.80 -2.56 4.04
N GLY A 60 6.60 -2.26 5.32
CA GLY A 60 7.51 -2.65 6.39
C GLY A 60 7.70 -4.17 6.46
N LEU A 61 6.59 -4.92 6.44
CA LEU A 61 6.60 -6.39 6.36
C LEU A 61 7.32 -6.88 5.10
N ALA A 62 6.99 -6.36 3.92
CA ALA A 62 7.62 -6.77 2.66
C ALA A 62 9.13 -6.50 2.64
N THR A 63 9.55 -5.33 3.11
CA THR A 63 10.96 -4.90 3.14
C THR A 63 11.79 -5.74 4.11
N GLY A 64 11.20 -6.15 5.25
CA GLY A 64 11.86 -7.04 6.21
C GLY A 64 12.10 -8.46 5.69
N MET A 65 11.29 -8.93 4.75
CA MET A 65 11.43 -10.27 4.22
C MET A 65 12.29 -10.41 2.97
N GLU A 66 12.35 -9.36 2.15
CA GLU A 66 13.18 -9.35 0.94
C GLU A 66 14.60 -9.89 1.20
N PRO A 67 15.32 -9.51 2.28
CA PRO A 67 16.61 -10.11 2.59
C PRO A 67 16.53 -11.60 2.98
N ILE A 68 15.46 -12.06 3.63
CA ILE A 68 15.29 -13.46 4.03
C ILE A 68 15.06 -14.34 2.79
N CYS A 69 14.19 -13.90 1.88
CA CYS A 69 13.93 -14.59 0.62
C CYS A 69 15.19 -14.62 -0.27
N CYS A 70 15.90 -13.49 -0.40
CA CYS A 70 17.15 -13.41 -1.15
C CYS A 70 18.23 -14.34 -0.58
N GLN A 71 18.38 -14.39 0.76
CA GLN A 71 19.33 -15.30 1.42
C GLN A 71 18.95 -16.78 1.23
N ALA A 72 17.67 -17.13 1.37
CA ALA A 72 17.19 -18.50 1.18
C ALA A 72 17.33 -18.96 -0.29
N PHE A 73 17.08 -18.05 -1.24
CA PHE A 73 17.26 -18.29 -2.68
C PHE A 73 18.74 -18.48 -3.04
N GLY A 74 19.63 -17.61 -2.54
CA GLY A 74 21.09 -17.74 -2.75
C GLY A 74 21.67 -19.03 -2.16
N ALA A 75 21.13 -19.50 -1.04
CA ALA A 75 21.51 -20.77 -0.41
C ALA A 75 20.89 -22.02 -1.08
N LYS A 76 20.09 -21.86 -2.14
CA LYS A 76 19.31 -22.92 -2.83
C LYS A 76 18.42 -23.75 -1.89
N LYS A 77 17.97 -23.16 -0.77
CA LYS A 77 17.10 -23.83 0.21
C LYS A 77 15.62 -23.58 -0.10
N TRP A 78 15.13 -24.25 -1.14
CA TRP A 78 13.76 -24.09 -1.65
C TRP A 78 12.65 -24.39 -0.62
N THR A 79 12.91 -25.34 0.30
CA THR A 79 11.97 -25.68 1.38
C THR A 79 11.76 -24.52 2.33
N VAL A 80 12.85 -23.89 2.77
CA VAL A 80 12.84 -22.73 3.68
C VAL A 80 12.24 -21.50 3.02
N LEU A 81 12.47 -21.32 1.71
CA LEU A 81 11.86 -20.25 0.92
C LEU A 81 10.33 -20.38 0.90
N SER A 82 9.82 -21.58 0.64
CA SER A 82 8.38 -21.86 0.56
C SER A 82 7.69 -21.70 1.92
N GLU A 83 8.36 -22.10 3.00
CA GLU A 83 7.85 -22.00 4.36
C GLU A 83 7.81 -20.55 4.85
N THR A 84 8.91 -19.80 4.64
CA THR A 84 8.98 -18.35 4.91
C THR A 84 7.91 -17.59 4.13
N PHE A 85 7.70 -17.93 2.85
CA PHE A 85 6.70 -17.27 2.03
C PHE A 85 5.27 -17.47 2.57
N LYS A 86 4.93 -18.69 3.01
CA LYS A 86 3.64 -18.98 3.64
C LYS A 86 3.48 -18.25 4.97
N GLN A 87 4.53 -18.22 5.79
CA GLN A 87 4.52 -17.52 7.07
C GLN A 87 4.31 -16.02 6.87
N THR A 88 5.00 -15.42 5.90
CA THR A 88 4.73 -14.05 5.49
C THR A 88 3.29 -13.88 5.08
N LEU A 89 2.80 -14.72 4.18
CA LEU A 89 1.47 -14.54 3.61
C LEU A 89 0.45 -14.54 4.76
N CYS A 90 0.64 -15.43 5.74
CA CYS A 90 -0.15 -15.47 6.96
C CYS A 90 -0.02 -14.17 7.79
N LEU A 91 1.19 -13.65 8.00
CA LEU A 91 1.43 -12.36 8.67
C LEU A 91 0.79 -11.18 7.93
N LEU A 92 0.81 -11.23 6.60
CA LEU A 92 0.19 -10.23 5.71
C LEU A 92 -1.33 -10.21 5.90
N PHE A 93 -1.96 -11.40 5.90
CA PHE A 93 -3.38 -11.55 6.19
C PHE A 93 -3.73 -11.13 7.62
N LEU A 94 -2.91 -11.53 8.60
CA LEU A 94 -3.07 -11.13 10.00
C LEU A 94 -2.94 -9.62 10.20
N GLY A 95 -2.08 -8.94 9.44
CA GLY A 95 -1.98 -7.49 9.42
C GLY A 95 -3.12 -6.82 8.66
N ALA A 96 -3.66 -7.45 7.61
CA ALA A 96 -4.79 -6.92 6.85
C ALA A 96 -6.09 -6.90 7.66
N ILE A 97 -6.32 -7.89 8.54
CA ILE A 97 -7.52 -7.96 9.39
C ILE A 97 -7.72 -6.70 10.25
N PRO A 98 -6.74 -6.26 11.08
CA PRO A 98 -6.90 -5.05 11.88
C PRO A 98 -6.97 -3.80 11.00
N ILE A 99 -6.28 -3.75 9.85
CA ILE A 99 -6.40 -2.63 8.90
C ILE A 99 -7.85 -2.51 8.39
N ILE A 100 -8.46 -3.63 7.99
CA ILE A 100 -9.85 -3.66 7.51
C ILE A 100 -10.82 -3.25 8.62
N VAL A 101 -10.65 -3.77 9.84
CA VAL A 101 -11.47 -3.39 11.00
C VAL A 101 -11.34 -1.89 11.30
N LEU A 102 -10.12 -1.35 11.17
CA LEU A 102 -9.83 0.06 11.41
C LEU A 102 -10.41 0.95 10.29
N TRP A 103 -10.41 0.49 9.04
CA TRP A 103 -11.10 1.16 7.92
C TRP A 103 -12.62 1.12 8.05
N LEU A 104 -13.21 0.02 8.55
CA LEU A 104 -14.65 -0.02 8.83
C LEU A 104 -15.06 0.92 9.97
N ASN A 105 -14.13 1.25 10.88
CA ASN A 105 -14.33 2.19 11.98
C ASN A 105 -13.75 3.59 11.67
N MET A 106 -13.46 3.90 10.42
CA MET A 106 -12.85 5.19 10.05
C MET A 106 -13.79 6.37 10.36
N GLU A 107 -15.09 6.18 10.19
CA GLU A 107 -16.15 7.17 10.46
C GLU A 107 -16.17 7.65 11.92
N PRO A 108 -16.25 6.79 12.96
CA PRO A 108 -16.16 7.23 14.35
C PRO A 108 -14.79 7.76 14.75
N ILE A 109 -13.68 7.26 14.17
CA ILE A 109 -12.32 7.73 14.48
C ILE A 109 -12.12 9.19 14.01
N LEU A 110 -12.58 9.53 12.80
CA LEU A 110 -12.52 10.90 12.28
C LEU A 110 -13.38 11.86 13.11
N LEU A 111 -14.59 11.43 13.51
CA LEU A 111 -15.44 12.23 14.39
C LEU A 111 -14.79 12.47 15.76
N LEU A 112 -14.05 11.50 16.29
CA LEU A 112 -13.32 11.59 17.57
C LEU A 112 -12.13 12.56 17.50
N ILE A 113 -11.49 12.67 16.33
CA ILE A 113 -10.41 13.64 16.07
C ILE A 113 -10.95 15.08 15.91
N GLY A 114 -12.28 15.25 15.90
CA GLY A 114 -12.93 16.56 15.79
C GLY A 114 -13.08 17.04 14.34
N GLN A 115 -13.02 16.13 13.36
CA GLN A 115 -13.28 16.48 11.97
C GLN A 115 -14.76 16.76 11.70
N ASP A 116 -15.01 17.66 10.76
CA ASP A 116 -16.36 18.05 10.35
C ASP A 116 -17.15 16.85 9.81
N LYS A 117 -18.37 16.65 10.31
CA LYS A 117 -19.28 15.53 9.94
C LYS A 117 -19.42 15.37 8.43
N THR A 118 -19.32 16.48 7.69
CA THR A 118 -19.45 16.51 6.24
C THR A 118 -18.28 15.85 5.52
N ILE A 119 -17.06 15.97 6.06
CA ILE A 119 -15.85 15.33 5.50
C ILE A 119 -15.82 13.85 5.88
N THR A 120 -16.29 13.51 7.07
CA THR A 120 -16.35 12.13 7.56
C THR A 120 -17.36 11.26 6.80
N LEU A 121 -18.50 11.84 6.39
CA LEU A 121 -19.50 11.15 5.54
C LEU A 121 -18.96 10.80 4.15
N VAL A 122 -18.05 11.62 3.63
CA VAL A 122 -17.46 11.48 2.30
C VAL A 122 -16.22 10.58 2.31
N ALA A 123 -15.54 10.50 3.46
CA ALA A 123 -14.38 9.63 3.67
C ALA A 123 -14.75 8.16 4.03
N LYS A 124 -16.04 7.81 4.04
CA LYS A 124 -16.56 6.48 4.37
C LYS A 124 -16.20 5.41 3.34
#